data_AF-A0AAD7BF02-F1
#
_entry.id   AF-A0AAD7BF02-F1
#
_cell.length_a   1.000
_cell.length_b   1.000
_cell.length_c   1.000
_cell.angle_alpha   90.00
_cell.angle_beta   90.00
_cell.angle_gamma   90.00
#
_symmetry.space_group_name_H-M   'P 1'
#
loop_
_entity.id
_entity.type
_entity.pdbx_description
1 polymer ?
#
loop_
_entity_poly.entity_id
_entity_poly.type
_entity_poly.pdbx_seq_one_letter_code
_entity_poly.pdbx_strand_id
1 'polypeptide(L)'
;VLRNLSQRQFVRGAALIEWKEKTKQIIEAAGTVGFDEILLSRICYSPIDDTALVYGGIHQGIWAGDWFDLVGCEWLERSEAEDEAWMDVSGECLGEVEAIWRSEF
;
A
#
# COMPACT_ATOMS: atom_id res chain seq x y z
N VAL A 1 -6.86 -3.50 8.65
CA VAL A 1 -6.94 -3.80 7.20
C VAL A 1 -7.26 -2.49 6.51
N LEU A 2 -6.45 -2.09 5.54
CA LEU A 2 -6.77 -0.98 4.65
C LEU A 2 -7.60 -1.55 3.49
N ARG A 3 -8.78 -0.99 3.23
CA ARG A 3 -9.62 -1.42 2.11
C ARG A 3 -9.73 -0.30 1.09
N ASN A 4 -9.55 -0.65 -0.19
CA ASN A 4 -9.98 0.17 -1.31
C ASN A 4 -11.40 -0.27 -1.68
N LEU A 5 -12.37 0.57 -1.36
CA LEU A 5 -13.78 0.30 -1.58
C LEU A 5 -14.15 0.40 -3.07
N SER A 6 -13.48 1.28 -3.83
CA SER A 6 -13.72 1.45 -5.27
C SER A 6 -13.35 0.19 -6.06
N GLN A 7 -12.23 -0.44 -5.71
CA GLN A 7 -11.65 -1.55 -6.47
C GLN A 7 -11.86 -2.92 -5.81
N ARG A 8 -12.48 -2.97 -4.63
CA ARG A 8 -12.62 -4.17 -3.80
C ARG A 8 -11.28 -4.86 -3.53
N GLN A 9 -10.28 -4.05 -3.19
CA GLN A 9 -8.95 -4.53 -2.82
C GLN A 9 -8.71 -4.28 -1.33
N PHE A 10 -7.79 -5.04 -0.74
CA PHE A 10 -7.37 -4.79 0.64
C PHE A 10 -5.90 -5.08 0.88
N VAL A 11 -5.37 -4.46 1.93
CA VAL A 11 -4.02 -4.67 2.46
C VAL A 11 -4.11 -5.10 3.92
N ARG A 12 -3.42 -6.21 4.24
CA ARG A 12 -3.37 -6.80 5.57
C ARG A 12 -2.35 -6.07 6.44
N GLY A 13 -2.77 -5.70 7.65
CA GLY A 13 -1.85 -5.14 8.65
C GLY A 13 -0.77 -6.14 9.07
N ALA A 14 -1.10 -7.43 9.13
CA ALA A 14 -0.12 -8.49 9.41
C ALA A 14 0.99 -8.54 8.34
N ALA A 15 0.64 -8.43 7.05
CA ALA A 15 1.62 -8.38 5.97
C ALA A 15 2.55 -7.17 6.07
N LEU A 16 2.02 -6.00 6.46
CA LEU A 16 2.83 -4.81 6.73
C LEU A 16 3.81 -5.03 7.89
N ILE A 17 3.36 -5.67 8.99
CA ILE A 17 4.23 -6.00 10.14
C ILE A 17 5.33 -6.97 9.72
N GLU A 18 4.99 -8.05 9.01
CA GLU A 18 5.95 -9.02 8.50
C GLU A 18 6.96 -8.41 7.53
N TRP A 19 6.50 -7.53 6.65
CA TRP A 19 7.36 -6.82 5.72
C TRP A 19 8.34 -5.93 6.47
N LYS A 20 7.88 -5.12 7.42
CA LYS A 20 8.76 -4.26 8.26
C LYS A 20 9.88 -5.05 8.93
N GLU A 21 9.56 -6.22 9.48
CA GLU A 21 10.58 -7.07 10.11
C GLU A 21 11.64 -7.56 9.12
N LYS A 22 11.26 -7.84 7.87
CA LYS A 22 12.17 -8.26 6.79
C LYS A 22 12.99 -7.11 6.21
N THR A 23 12.44 -5.90 6.18
CA THR A 23 13.05 -4.71 5.54
C THR A 23 13.61 -3.71 6.56
N LYS A 24 13.83 -4.12 7.81
CA LYS A 24 14.39 -3.27 8.89
C LYS A 24 15.58 -2.42 8.47
N GLN A 25 16.53 -2.98 7.71
CA GLN A 25 17.74 -2.26 7.27
C GLN A 25 17.43 -1.08 6.33
N ILE A 26 16.31 -1.11 5.62
CA ILE A 26 15.84 -0.05 4.72
C ILE A 26 15.07 1.00 5.53
N ILE A 27 14.31 0.56 6.54
CA ILE A 27 13.37 1.39 7.31
C ILE A 27 14.03 2.09 8.51
N GLU A 28 15.22 1.67 8.94
CA GLU A 28 15.93 2.27 10.09
C GLU A 28 16.13 3.79 9.97
N ALA A 29 16.16 4.33 8.74
CA ALA A 29 16.22 5.77 8.48
C ALA A 29 14.83 6.47 8.38
N ALA A 30 13.76 5.71 8.10
CA ALA A 30 12.44 6.24 7.73
C ALA A 30 11.48 6.41 8.91
N GLY A 31 11.77 5.80 10.07
CA GLY A 31 10.89 5.87 11.24
C GLY A 31 9.70 4.90 11.15
N THR A 32 8.48 5.36 11.48
CA THR A 32 7.28 4.51 11.48
C THR A 32 6.63 4.47 10.11
N VAL A 33 6.87 3.41 9.34
CA VAL A 33 6.09 3.10 8.12
C VAL A 33 4.70 2.60 8.51
N GLY A 34 3.66 2.92 7.77
CA GLY A 34 2.27 2.52 8.03
C GLY A 34 1.51 2.19 6.74
N PHE A 35 0.19 2.35 6.79
CA PHE A 35 -0.65 2.26 5.59
C PHE A 35 -0.57 3.54 4.75
N ASP A 36 -0.06 4.62 5.32
CA ASP A 36 0.15 5.92 4.71
C ASP A 36 1.17 5.89 3.57
N GLU A 37 2.28 5.17 3.68
CA GLU A 37 3.23 5.02 2.56
C GLU A 37 2.60 4.24 1.41
N ILE A 38 1.78 3.23 1.72
CA ILE A 38 1.05 2.45 0.70
C ILE A 38 0.02 3.34 -0.02
N LEU A 39 -0.69 4.18 0.74
CA LEU A 39 -1.62 5.14 0.14
C LEU A 39 -0.84 6.14 -0.71
N LEU A 40 0.21 6.76 -0.18
CA LEU A 40 1.00 7.77 -0.87
C LEU A 40 1.60 7.24 -2.19
N SER A 41 2.07 6.00 -2.22
CA SER A 41 2.62 5.40 -3.44
C SER A 41 1.57 5.17 -4.53
N ARG A 42 0.28 5.09 -4.18
CA ARG A 42 -0.80 4.72 -5.12
C ARG A 42 -1.84 5.79 -5.39
N ILE A 43 -1.97 6.81 -4.55
CA ILE A 43 -2.98 7.88 -4.76
C ILE A 43 -2.43 9.09 -5.52
N CYS A 44 -1.10 9.23 -5.59
CA CYS A 44 -0.47 10.37 -6.25
C CYS A 44 -0.86 10.42 -7.72
N TYR A 45 -1.41 11.54 -8.16
CA TYR A 45 -1.72 11.77 -9.56
C TYR A 45 -1.18 13.11 -10.02
N SER A 46 -0.41 13.07 -11.10
CA SER A 46 0.03 14.25 -11.83
C SER A 46 0.04 13.91 -13.32
N PRO A 47 -0.48 14.81 -14.20
CA PRO A 47 -0.38 14.62 -15.65
C PRO A 47 1.05 14.77 -16.17
N ILE A 48 1.96 15.28 -15.35
CA ILE A 48 3.39 15.44 -15.65
C ILE A 48 4.16 14.44 -14.80
N ASP A 49 5.13 13.75 -15.40
CA ASP A 49 5.96 12.72 -14.78
C ASP A 49 7.16 13.26 -13.98
N ASP A 50 7.28 14.59 -13.88
CA ASP A 50 8.33 15.29 -13.13
C ASP A 50 8.05 15.25 -11.63
N THR A 51 8.32 14.12 -10.99
CA THR A 51 8.03 13.88 -9.57
C THR A 51 9.20 14.12 -8.62
N ALA A 52 10.33 14.68 -9.09
CA ALA A 52 11.56 14.86 -8.32
C ALA A 52 12.07 13.60 -7.58
N LEU A 53 11.57 12.42 -7.95
CA LEU A 53 11.94 11.10 -7.43
C LEU A 53 12.71 10.35 -8.51
N VAL A 54 13.69 9.54 -8.12
CA VAL A 54 14.37 8.61 -9.03
C VAL A 54 13.39 7.50 -9.46
N TYR A 55 12.50 7.10 -8.56
CA TYR A 55 11.41 6.19 -8.85
C TYR A 55 10.44 6.77 -9.89
N GLY A 56 10.22 6.03 -10.97
CA GLY A 56 9.24 6.38 -12.00
C GLY A 56 7.85 5.77 -11.75
N GLY A 57 6.81 6.42 -12.27
CA GLY A 57 5.46 5.86 -12.33
C GLY A 57 4.50 6.24 -11.19
N ILE A 58 5.00 6.84 -10.11
CA ILE A 58 4.17 7.27 -8.96
C ILE A 58 3.13 8.35 -9.32
N HIS A 59 3.32 9.09 -10.41
CA HIS A 59 2.40 10.14 -10.87
C HIS A 59 1.12 9.61 -11.52
N GLN A 60 1.02 8.31 -11.80
CA GLN A 60 -0.20 7.68 -12.35
C GLN A 60 -0.79 6.71 -11.34
N GLY A 61 -0.86 7.14 -10.09
CA GLY A 61 -1.36 6.34 -8.99
C GLY A 61 -2.70 5.68 -9.33
N ILE A 62 -2.69 4.34 -9.33
CA ILE A 62 -3.84 3.52 -9.70
C ILE A 62 -5.04 3.68 -8.74
N TRP A 63 -4.82 4.30 -7.58
CA TRP A 63 -5.80 4.56 -6.54
C TRP A 63 -6.19 6.05 -6.45
N ALA A 64 -5.79 6.85 -7.44
CA ALA A 64 -6.13 8.26 -7.50
C ALA A 64 -7.65 8.45 -7.58
N GLY A 65 -8.22 9.13 -6.56
CA GLY A 65 -9.66 9.39 -6.47
C GLY A 65 -10.50 8.26 -5.85
N ASP A 66 -9.85 7.19 -5.38
CA ASP A 66 -10.55 6.07 -4.76
C ASP A 66 -10.97 6.33 -3.30
N TRP A 67 -11.88 5.47 -2.82
CA TRP A 67 -12.45 5.54 -1.49
C TRP A 67 -11.84 4.48 -0.59
N PHE A 68 -11.42 4.88 0.60
CA PHE A 68 -10.70 4.01 1.54
C PHE A 68 -11.31 4.02 2.92
N ASP A 69 -11.16 2.90 3.62
CA ASP A 69 -11.35 2.85 5.06
C ASP A 69 -10.37 1.88 5.75
N LEU A 70 -10.35 1.99 7.09
CA LEU A 70 -9.59 1.12 7.97
C LEU A 70 -10.53 0.34 8.87
N VAL A 71 -10.41 -0.98 8.82
CA VAL A 71 -11.21 -1.91 9.64
C VAL A 71 -10.32 -2.90 10.39
N GLY A 72 -10.86 -3.53 11.43
CA GLY A 72 -10.18 -4.59 12.18
C GLY A 72 -9.90 -5.84 11.32
N CYS A 73 -8.95 -6.68 11.74
CA CYS A 73 -8.60 -7.92 11.02
C CYS A 73 -9.74 -8.93 10.99
N GLU A 74 -10.64 -8.89 11.96
CA GLU A 74 -11.84 -9.74 12.03
C GLU A 74 -12.79 -9.55 10.84
N TRP A 75 -12.65 -8.43 10.11
CA TRP A 75 -13.35 -8.24 8.85
C TRP A 75 -12.96 -9.28 7.78
N LEU A 76 -11.70 -9.74 7.75
CA LEU A 76 -11.25 -10.73 6.77
C LEU A 76 -11.96 -12.07 6.97
N GLU A 77 -12.05 -12.52 8.22
CA GLU A 77 -12.75 -13.76 8.59
C GLU A 77 -14.22 -13.73 8.16
N ARG A 78 -14.88 -12.58 8.34
CA ARG A 78 -16.26 -12.39 7.89
C ARG A 78 -16.37 -12.33 6.37
N SER A 79 -15.48 -11.59 5.70
CA SER A 79 -15.46 -11.46 4.24
C SER A 79 -15.25 -12.79 3.54
N GLU A 80 -14.36 -13.65 4.07
CA GLU A 80 -14.13 -15.01 3.55
C GLU A 80 -15.36 -15.91 3.75
N ALA A 81 -16.05 -15.77 4.89
CA ALA A 81 -17.28 -16.52 5.16
C ALA A 81 -18.47 -16.08 4.29
N GLU A 82 -18.50 -14.81 3.88
CA GLU A 82 -19.56 -14.21 3.05
C GLU A 82 -19.31 -14.38 1.54
N ASP A 83 -18.22 -15.06 1.13
CA ASP A 83 -17.78 -15.24 -0.26
C ASP A 83 -17.69 -13.90 -1.04
N GLU A 84 -17.36 -12.83 -0.31
CA GLU A 84 -17.16 -11.53 -0.94
C GLU A 84 -15.83 -11.54 -1.70
N ALA A 85 -15.90 -11.44 -3.03
CA ALA A 85 -14.73 -11.34 -3.90
C ALA A 85 -13.92 -10.04 -3.68
N TRP A 86 -13.08 -10.02 -2.65
CA TRP A 86 -12.07 -9.00 -2.37
C TRP A 86 -10.67 -9.52 -2.74
N MET A 87 -9.85 -8.65 -3.31
CA MET A 87 -8.49 -9.00 -3.72
C MET A 87 -7.46 -8.57 -2.67
N ASP A 88 -6.65 -9.51 -2.18
CA ASP A 88 -5.48 -9.20 -1.36
C ASP A 88 -4.36 -8.65 -2.24
N VAL A 89 -4.07 -7.35 -2.11
CA VAL A 89 -2.99 -6.67 -2.84
C VAL A 89 -1.81 -6.33 -1.94
N SER A 90 -1.72 -6.95 -0.75
CA SER A 90 -0.67 -6.65 0.23
C SER A 90 0.74 -6.79 -0.34
N GLY A 91 1.01 -7.88 -1.06
CA GLY A 91 2.34 -8.14 -1.63
C GLY A 91 2.73 -7.13 -2.71
N GLU A 92 1.78 -6.77 -3.57
CA GLU A 92 1.99 -5.79 -4.64
C GLU A 92 2.28 -4.39 -4.07
N CYS A 93 1.45 -3.94 -3.13
CA CYS A 93 1.60 -2.65 -2.47
C CYS A 93 2.93 -2.54 -1.72
N LEU A 94 3.28 -3.55 -0.93
CA LEU A 94 4.50 -3.55 -0.14
C LEU A 94 5.76 -3.66 -1.02
N GLY A 95 5.67 -4.40 -2.14
CA GLY A 95 6.75 -4.47 -3.12
C GLY A 95 6.99 -3.13 -3.83
N GLU A 96 5.94 -2.40 -4.14
CA GLU A 96 6.04 -1.05 -4.70
C GLU A 96 6.66 -0.05 -3.72
N VAL A 97 6.20 -0.05 -2.46
CA VAL A 97 6.81 0.76 -1.40
C VAL A 97 8.30 0.43 -1.27
N GLU A 98 8.65 -0.85 -1.20
CA GLU A 98 10.07 -1.28 -1.12
C GLU A 98 10.89 -0.80 -2.33
N ALA A 99 10.33 -0.85 -3.54
CA ALA A 99 11.01 -0.39 -4.75
C ALA A 99 11.27 1.12 -4.72
N ILE A 100 10.30 1.92 -4.26
CA ILE A 100 10.45 3.37 -4.07
C ILE A 100 11.57 3.65 -3.06
N TRP A 101 11.53 3.03 -1.88
CA TRP A 101 12.55 3.30 -0.85
C TRP A 101 13.96 2.94 -1.33
N ARG A 102 14.12 1.83 -2.05
CA ARG A 102 15.42 1.39 -2.60
C ARG A 102 15.96 2.26 -3.73
N SER A 103 15.12 3.04 -4.42
CA SER A 103 15.60 3.95 -5.47
C SER A 103 16.04 5.30 -4.91
N GLU A 104 15.47 5.72 -3.77
CA GLU A 104 15.77 7.02 -3.16
C GLU A 104 16.84 6.97 -2.06
N PHE A 105 17.10 5.81 -1.43
CA PHE A 105 18.04 5.63 -0.31
C PHE A 105 18.90 4.37 -0.45
#